data_AF-A0A847MFJ0-F1
#
_entry.id   AF-A0A847MFJ0-F1
#
_cell.length_a   1.000
_cell.length_b   1.000
_cell.length_c   1.000
_cell.angle_alpha   90.00
_cell.angle_beta   90.00
_cell.angle_gamma   90.00
#
_symmetry.space_group_name_H-M   'P 1'
#
loop_
_entity.id
_entity.type
_entity.pdbx_description
1 polymer ?
#
loop_
_entity_poly.entity_id
_entity_poly.type
_entity_poly.pdbx_seq_one_letter_code
_entity_poly.pdbx_strand_id
1 'polypeptide(L)'
;MNPVQSMLLGLIQGLTEFLPVSSSAHLILLRPILGFGDPDLWFDVLLHGGTLFAVLLFMIPQYHRLWKKPSIIWYVILATIPAGIFGTLFESSVESQVRNNYGLIA
;
A
#
# COMPACT_ATOMS: atom_id res chain seq x y z
N MET A 1 -19.17 4.55 2.99
CA MET A 1 -18.51 5.47 2.04
C MET A 1 -19.45 5.79 0.89
N ASN A 2 -19.57 7.04 0.46
CA ASN A 2 -20.25 7.37 -0.80
C ASN A 2 -19.26 7.35 -1.99
N PRO A 3 -19.72 7.30 -3.25
CA PRO A 3 -18.82 7.19 -4.41
C PRO A 3 -17.84 8.35 -4.56
N VAL A 4 -18.23 9.58 -4.17
CA VAL A 4 -17.37 10.77 -4.25
C VAL A 4 -16.21 10.67 -3.26
N GLN A 5 -16.50 10.25 -2.02
CA GLN A 5 -15.51 9.98 -0.99
C GLN A 5 -14.53 8.89 -1.43
N SER A 6 -15.06 7.79 -1.98
CA SER A 6 -14.24 6.69 -2.50
C SER A 6 -13.30 7.15 -3.63
N MET A 7 -13.80 7.99 -4.54
CA MET A 7 -13.01 8.53 -5.64
C MET A 7 -11.91 9.48 -5.15
N LEU A 8 -12.20 10.35 -4.19
CA LEU A 8 -11.21 11.25 -3.60
C LEU A 8 -10.10 10.49 -2.87
N LEU A 9 -10.46 9.53 -2.01
CA LEU A 9 -9.48 8.69 -1.30
C LEU A 9 -8.67 7.83 -2.28
N GLY A 10 -9.30 7.35 -3.36
CA GLY A 10 -8.61 6.63 -4.43
C GLY A 10 -7.63 7.50 -5.20
N LEU A 11 -7.96 8.76 -5.47
CA LEU A 11 -7.04 9.72 -6.07
C LEU A 11 -5.85 10.01 -5.13
N ILE A 12 -6.11 10.23 -3.84
CA ILE A 12 -5.06 10.43 -2.84
C ILE A 12 -4.12 9.22 -2.82
N GLN A 13 -4.66 8.00 -2.68
CA GLN A 13 -3.86 6.78 -2.71
C GLN A 13 -3.03 6.67 -3.99
N GLY A 14 -3.66 6.88 -5.16
CA GLY A 14 -2.97 6.78 -6.44
C GLY A 14 -1.84 7.79 -6.60
N LEU A 15 -1.95 8.97 -5.99
CA LEU A 15 -0.90 9.99 -6.01
C LEU A 15 0.20 9.73 -4.97
N THR A 16 -0.15 9.22 -3.79
CA THR A 16 0.79 9.08 -2.67
C THR A 16 1.51 7.74 -2.62
N GLU A 17 0.93 6.66 -3.19
CA GLU A 17 1.53 5.32 -3.14
C GLU A 17 2.88 5.24 -3.86
N PHE A 18 3.06 6.01 -4.93
CA PHE A 18 4.29 6.02 -5.72
C PHE A 18 5.30 7.05 -5.24
N LEU A 19 4.92 7.88 -4.27
CA LEU A 19 5.78 8.88 -3.65
C LEU A 19 6.23 8.36 -2.28
N PRO A 20 7.49 8.61 -1.85
CA PRO A 20 7.99 8.19 -0.55
C PRO A 20 7.44 9.11 0.57
N VAL A 21 6.11 9.18 0.71
CA VAL A 21 5.40 10.10 1.61
C VAL A 21 4.38 9.40 2.54
N SER A 22 4.37 8.06 2.58
CA SER A 22 3.42 7.24 3.35
C SER A 22 1.95 7.45 2.95
N SER A 23 1.44 6.61 2.05
CA SER A 23 0.06 6.66 1.57
C SER A 23 -0.96 6.39 2.70
N SER A 24 -0.69 5.41 3.56
CA SER A 24 -1.51 5.08 4.73
C SER A 24 -1.67 6.25 5.70
N ALA A 25 -0.62 7.05 5.92
CA ALA A 25 -0.68 8.27 6.74
C ALA A 25 -1.74 9.24 6.23
N HIS A 26 -1.69 9.52 4.94
CA HIS A 26 -2.58 10.47 4.27
C HIS A 26 -4.04 10.00 4.37
N LEU A 27 -4.30 8.70 4.16
CA LEU A 27 -5.66 8.16 4.28
C LEU A 27 -6.20 8.23 5.72
N ILE A 28 -5.38 7.90 6.71
CA ILE A 28 -5.77 7.93 8.13
C ILE A 28 -6.03 9.37 8.60
N LEU A 29 -5.21 10.33 8.19
CA LEU A 29 -5.36 11.73 8.58
C LEU A 29 -6.51 12.45 7.86
N LEU A 30 -6.67 12.21 6.56
CA LEU A 30 -7.67 12.93 5.76
C LEU A 30 -9.10 12.44 6.02
N ARG A 31 -9.30 11.19 6.44
CA ARG A 31 -10.64 10.65 6.74
C ARG A 31 -11.37 11.45 7.83
N PRO A 32 -10.81 11.66 9.04
CA PRO A 32 -11.45 12.51 10.05
C PRO A 32 -11.61 13.96 9.59
N ILE A 33 -10.61 14.54 8.91
CA ILE A 33 -10.62 15.94 8.46
C ILE A 33 -11.76 16.19 7.46
N LEU A 34 -11.99 15.24 6.55
CA LEU A 34 -13.03 15.31 5.53
C LEU A 34 -14.39 14.77 6.02
N GLY A 35 -14.46 14.22 7.24
CA GLY A 35 -15.66 13.60 7.80
C GLY A 35 -16.04 12.27 7.15
N PHE A 36 -15.06 11.55 6.60
CA PHE A 36 -15.25 10.30 5.85
C PHE A 36 -15.17 9.07 6.76
N GLY A 37 -15.95 9.03 7.84
CA GLY A 37 -16.11 7.85 8.71
C GLY A 37 -14.82 7.24 9.25
N ASP A 38 -14.95 6.05 9.85
CA ASP A 38 -13.81 5.31 10.40
C ASP A 38 -13.05 4.55 9.30
N PRO A 39 -11.75 4.26 9.50
CA PRO A 39 -10.97 3.45 8.57
C PRO A 39 -11.60 2.09 8.34
N ASP A 40 -11.83 1.74 7.07
CA ASP A 40 -12.30 0.42 6.66
C ASP A 40 -11.14 -0.36 6.03
N LEU A 41 -10.71 -1.41 6.72
CA LEU A 41 -9.61 -2.27 6.29
C LEU A 41 -9.85 -2.83 4.87
N TRP A 42 -11.08 -3.22 4.56
CA TRP A 42 -11.40 -3.77 3.23
C TRP A 42 -11.22 -2.71 2.15
N PHE A 43 -11.63 -1.48 2.43
CA PHE A 43 -11.46 -0.37 1.50
C PHE A 43 -9.97 -0.05 1.30
N ASP A 44 -9.16 -0.06 2.36
CA ASP A 44 -7.71 0.14 2.26
C ASP A 44 -7.03 -0.95 1.43
N VAL A 45 -7.41 -2.21 1.62
CA VAL A 45 -6.89 -3.32 0.81
C VAL A 45 -7.26 -3.16 -0.66
N LEU A 46 -8.50 -2.74 -0.96
CA LEU A 46 -8.94 -2.49 -2.34
C LEU A 46 -8.18 -1.32 -2.99
N LEU A 47 -7.91 -0.26 -2.23
CA LEU A 47 -7.12 0.89 -2.69
C LEU A 47 -5.68 0.48 -3.06
N HIS A 48 -5.01 -0.29 -2.20
CA HIS A 48 -3.67 -0.85 -2.49
C HIS A 48 -3.73 -1.86 -3.65
N GLY A 49 -4.81 -2.63 -3.76
CA GLY A 49 -5.04 -3.51 -4.91
C GLY A 49 -5.16 -2.75 -6.22
N GLY A 50 -5.81 -1.59 -6.20
CA GLY A 50 -5.92 -0.69 -7.36
C GLY A 50 -4.57 -0.14 -7.82
N THR A 51 -3.73 0.33 -6.89
CA THR A 51 -2.38 0.82 -7.22
C THR A 51 -1.46 -0.30 -7.69
N LEU A 52 -1.52 -1.48 -7.05
CA LEU A 52 -0.82 -2.67 -7.51
C LEU A 52 -1.23 -3.02 -8.95
N PHE A 53 -2.54 -3.04 -9.23
CA PHE A 53 -3.03 -3.31 -10.58
C PHE A 53 -2.53 -2.28 -11.61
N ALA A 54 -2.48 -0.99 -11.24
CA ALA A 54 -1.91 0.04 -12.10
C ALA A 54 -0.43 -0.22 -12.42
N VAL A 55 0.38 -0.65 -11.44
CA VAL A 55 1.78 -1.06 -11.65
C VAL A 55 1.86 -2.30 -12.55
N LEU A 56 0.98 -3.29 -12.34
CA LEU A 56 0.96 -4.49 -13.15
C LEU A 56 0.73 -4.17 -14.63
N LEU A 57 -0.22 -3.28 -14.93
CA LEU A 57 -0.48 -2.81 -16.28
C LEU A 57 0.69 -2.00 -16.86
N PHE A 58 1.26 -1.09 -16.06
CA PHE A 58 2.39 -0.27 -16.47
C PHE A 58 3.63 -1.12 -16.83
N MET A 59 3.83 -2.23 -16.11
CA MET A 59 4.99 -3.10 -16.28
C MET A 59 4.83 -4.21 -17.34
N ILE A 60 3.70 -4.28 -18.05
CA ILE A 60 3.43 -5.31 -19.08
C ILE A 60 4.59 -5.46 -20.08
N PRO A 61 5.13 -4.38 -20.69
CA PRO A 61 6.23 -4.49 -21.65
C PRO A 61 7.52 -5.06 -21.03
N GLN A 62 7.79 -4.75 -19.77
CA GLN A 62 8.99 -5.16 -19.04
C GLN A 62 8.93 -6.63 -18.61
N TYR A 63 7.73 -7.21 -18.46
CA TYR A 63 7.60 -8.63 -18.13
C TYR A 63 8.26 -9.54 -19.14
N HIS A 64 8.18 -9.23 -20.44
CA HIS A 64 8.86 -9.99 -21.48
C HIS A 64 10.39 -10.08 -21.27
N ARG A 65 11.00 -9.07 -20.62
CA ARG A 65 12.42 -9.10 -20.24
C ARG A 65 12.70 -10.04 -19.06
N LEU A 66 11.75 -10.24 -18.14
CA LEU A 66 11.87 -11.21 -17.05
C LEU A 66 11.94 -12.65 -17.58
N TRP A 67 11.11 -12.98 -18.57
CA TRP A 67 11.12 -14.30 -19.23
C TRP A 67 12.45 -14.60 -19.93
N LYS A 68 13.12 -13.58 -20.46
CA LYS A 68 14.42 -13.72 -21.13
C LYS A 68 15.62 -13.79 -20.18
N LYS A 69 15.47 -13.35 -18.92
CA LYS A 69 16.52 -13.37 -17.91
C LYS A 69 15.95 -13.86 -16.57
N PRO A 70 15.77 -15.19 -16.40
CA PRO A 70 15.15 -15.76 -15.20
C PRO A 70 15.95 -15.48 -13.92
N SER A 71 17.23 -15.12 -14.02
CA SER A 71 18.02 -14.65 -12.87
C SER A 71 17.39 -13.45 -12.15
N ILE A 72 16.66 -12.59 -12.86
CA ILE A 72 15.95 -11.45 -12.26
C ILE A 72 14.82 -11.93 -11.34
N ILE A 73 14.15 -13.03 -11.69
CA ILE A 73 13.07 -13.62 -10.89
C ILE A 73 13.62 -14.08 -9.53
N TRP A 74 14.81 -14.70 -9.52
CA TRP A 74 15.48 -15.09 -8.27
C TRP A 74 15.80 -13.90 -7.38
N TYR A 75 16.26 -12.77 -7.95
CA TYR A 75 16.51 -11.56 -7.17
C TYR A 75 15.23 -10.98 -6.55
N VAL A 76 14.11 -11.00 -7.28
CA VAL A 76 12.81 -10.56 -6.75
C VAL A 76 12.38 -11.46 -5.59
N ILE A 77 12.46 -12.79 -5.75
CA ILE A 77 12.12 -13.75 -4.70
C ILE A 77 12.99 -13.53 -3.46
N LEU A 78 14.32 -13.45 -3.64
CA LEU A 78 15.27 -13.23 -2.56
C LEU A 78 15.09 -11.87 -1.86
N ALA A 79 14.63 -10.84 -2.58
CA ALA A 79 14.33 -9.54 -1.99
C ALA A 79 13.00 -9.54 -1.21
N THR A 80 11.98 -10.24 -1.70
CA THR A 80 10.64 -10.28 -1.07
C THR A 80 10.57 -11.20 0.14
N ILE A 81 11.32 -12.31 0.17
CA ILE A 81 11.29 -13.28 1.28
C ILE A 81 11.64 -12.63 2.63
N PRO A 82 12.76 -11.89 2.78
CA PRO A 82 13.08 -11.21 4.03
C PRO A 82 11.97 -10.25 4.46
N ALA A 83 11.43 -9.46 3.52
CA ALA A 83 10.33 -8.54 3.83
C ALA A 83 9.10 -9.27 4.39
N GLY A 84 8.72 -10.42 3.81
CA GLY A 84 7.62 -11.24 4.33
C GLY A 84 7.89 -11.89 5.68
N ILE A 85 9.13 -12.37 5.90
CA ILE A 85 9.55 -12.95 7.19
C ILE A 85 9.54 -11.88 8.28
N PHE A 86 10.20 -10.75 8.05
CA PHE A 86 10.22 -9.64 9.02
C PHE A 86 8.81 -9.07 9.23
N GLY A 87 7.99 -8.97 8.19
CA GLY A 87 6.59 -8.57 8.30
C GLY A 87 5.82 -9.41 9.30
N THR A 88 5.84 -10.74 9.14
CA THR A 88 5.10 -11.66 10.03
C THR A 88 5.71 -11.77 11.43
N LEU A 89 7.03 -11.69 11.58
CA LEU A 89 7.69 -11.74 12.89
C LEU A 89 7.44 -10.48 13.74
N PHE A 90 7.37 -9.30 13.11
CA PHE A 90 7.25 -8.02 13.81
C PHE A 90 5.83 -7.42 13.79
N GLU A 91 4.88 -8.06 13.11
CA GLU A 91 3.48 -7.60 13.02
C GLU A 91 2.90 -7.20 14.37
N SER A 92 3.00 -8.09 15.37
CA SER A 92 2.46 -7.85 16.72
C SER A 92 3.11 -6.67 17.46
N SER A 93 4.41 -6.44 17.23
CA SER A 93 5.15 -5.32 17.84
C SER A 93 4.77 -4.00 17.17
N VAL A 94 4.65 -4.00 15.84
CA VAL A 94 4.23 -2.84 15.05
C VAL A 94 2.80 -2.46 15.40
N GLU A 95 1.86 -3.41 15.40
CA GLU A 95 0.46 -3.14 15.71
C GLU A 95 0.28 -2.54 17.12
N SER A 96 1.03 -3.05 18.11
CA SER A 96 1.01 -2.54 19.48
C SER A 96 1.49 -1.08 19.60
N GLN A 97 2.55 -0.70 18.88
CA GLN A 97 3.06 0.67 18.88
C GLN A 97 2.13 1.61 18.11
N VAL A 98 1.60 1.15 16.97
CA VAL A 98 0.72 1.91 16.08
C VAL A 98 -0.64 2.17 16.74
N ARG A 99 -1.24 1.18 17.41
CA ARG A 99 -2.55 1.31 18.07
C ARG A 99 -2.53 2.24 19.28
N ASN A 100 -1.37 2.39 19.91
CA ASN A 100 -1.19 3.27 21.07
C ASN A 100 -0.80 4.70 20.70
N ASN A 101 -0.35 4.96 19.46
CA ASN A 101 0.15 6.27 19.07
C ASN A 101 -0.09 6.56 17.57
N TYR A 102 -1.31 6.99 17.25
CA TYR A 102 -1.71 7.39 15.89
C TYR A 102 -0.81 8.47 15.27
N GLY A 103 -0.02 9.20 16.07
CA GLY A 103 0.98 10.17 15.61
C GLY A 103 2.28 9.55 15.07
N LEU A 104 2.52 8.25 15.18
CA LEU A 104 3.68 7.58 14.58
C LEU A 104 3.51 7.27 13.09
N ILE A 105 2.26 7.26 12.62
CA ILE A 105 1.92 6.97 11.22
C ILE A 105 1.81 8.27 10.40
N ALA A 106 1.76 9.43 11.06
CA ALA A 106 1.55 10.77 10.49
C ALA A 106 2.86 11.54 10.26
#